data_AF-A0A365TCL7-F1
#
_entry.id   AF-A0A365TCL7-F1
#
_cell.length_a   1.000
_cell.length_b   1.000
_cell.length_c   1.000
_cell.angle_alpha   90.00
_cell.angle_beta   90.00
_cell.angle_gamma   90.00
#
_symmetry.space_group_name_H-M   'P 1'
#
loop_
_entity.id
_entity.type
_entity.pdbx_description
1 polymer ?
#
loop_
_entity_poly.entity_id
_entity_poly.type
_entity_poly.pdbx_seq_one_letter_code
_entity_poly.pdbx_strand_id
1 'polypeptide(L)'
;MVNAFWLDRDIAQAARWLVDSHVTSSVFECSMVLTTAVQLRGYGDEAEREDLYFTHADHPLTQWAARAHENWRYLHEYTARAHEEWQYRWDHEPDDRHGSWETVLGLDCERVAALDWPGPPGDPPQVTGEWTADDYVDAYRRYYANEKRDLFEWRKDRAAPPWLEEYRVADGSAGGPAE
;
A
#
# COMPACT_ATOMS: atom_id res chain seq x y z
N MET A 1 5.67 -10.26 1.98
CA MET A 1 4.21 -10.13 1.70
C MET A 1 4.05 -8.87 0.86
N VAL A 2 2.94 -8.62 0.17
CA VAL A 2 2.72 -7.35 -0.53
C VAL A 2 1.43 -6.76 0.00
N ASN A 3 1.49 -5.55 0.56
CA ASN A 3 0.30 -4.91 1.12
C ASN A 3 0.35 -3.38 1.08
N ALA A 4 -0.80 -2.75 0.85
CA ALA A 4 -1.03 -1.33 1.09
C ALA A 4 -2.03 -1.21 2.25
N PHE A 5 -1.61 -0.60 3.35
CA PHE A 5 -2.41 -0.53 4.57
C PHE A 5 -3.37 0.66 4.50
N TRP A 6 -4.60 0.41 4.05
CA TRP A 6 -5.64 1.43 3.90
C TRP A 6 -6.26 1.84 5.24
N LEU A 7 -5.49 2.53 6.10
CA LEU A 7 -5.89 2.88 7.47
C LEU A 7 -6.86 4.08 7.56
N ASP A 8 -6.99 4.82 6.47
CA ASP A 8 -7.93 5.93 6.31
C ASP A 8 -8.31 6.12 4.83
N ARG A 9 -9.37 6.89 4.57
CA ARG A 9 -9.75 7.32 3.23
C ARG A 9 -8.90 8.49 2.74
N ASP A 10 -8.40 9.32 3.66
CA ASP A 10 -7.34 10.28 3.37
C ASP A 10 -5.99 9.56 3.35
N ILE A 11 -5.39 9.48 2.16
CA ILE A 11 -4.11 8.80 1.94
C ILE A 11 -2.97 9.39 2.78
N ALA A 12 -2.92 10.72 2.97
CA ALA A 12 -1.90 11.31 3.85
C ALA A 12 -2.09 10.85 5.29
N GLN A 13 -3.34 10.78 5.74
CA GLN A 13 -3.64 10.29 7.09
C GLN A 13 -3.32 8.80 7.24
N ALA A 14 -3.63 7.98 6.24
CA ALA A 14 -3.28 6.57 6.20
C ALA A 14 -1.76 6.36 6.33
N ALA A 15 -0.96 7.10 5.53
CA ALA A 15 0.50 7.04 5.58
C ALA A 15 1.06 7.47 6.94
N ARG A 16 0.52 8.56 7.53
CA ARG A 16 0.92 9.03 8.87
C ARG A 16 0.66 8.02 9.98
N TRP A 17 -0.32 7.14 9.80
CA TRP A 17 -0.68 6.11 10.78
C TRP A 17 0.10 4.81 10.64
N LEU A 18 0.84 4.63 9.54
CA LEU A 18 1.75 3.49 9.42
C LEU A 18 2.75 3.49 10.59
N VAL A 19 2.97 2.33 11.18
CA VAL A 19 4.14 2.04 12.01
C VAL A 19 5.39 2.16 11.15
N ASP A 20 6.52 2.44 11.78
CA ASP A 20 7.76 2.73 11.07
C ASP A 20 8.18 1.62 10.10
N SER A 21 8.10 0.34 10.50
CA SER A 21 8.46 -0.77 9.62
C SER A 21 7.59 -0.84 8.35
N HIS A 22 6.31 -0.44 8.46
CA HIS A 22 5.37 -0.44 7.35
C HIS A 22 5.50 0.79 6.46
N VAL A 23 6.12 1.89 6.92
CA VAL A 23 6.44 3.02 6.05
C VAL A 23 7.41 2.56 4.96
N THR A 24 8.54 1.99 5.36
CA THR A 24 9.56 1.50 4.42
C THR A 24 9.05 0.33 3.57
N SER A 25 8.31 -0.63 4.18
CA SER A 25 7.75 -1.74 3.40
C SER A 25 6.68 -1.28 2.40
N SER A 26 5.86 -0.28 2.74
CA SER A 26 4.87 0.28 1.81
C SER A 26 5.55 0.88 0.58
N VAL A 27 6.64 1.63 0.75
CA VAL A 27 7.39 2.18 -0.39
C VAL A 27 7.93 1.05 -1.26
N PHE A 28 8.59 0.06 -0.68
CA PHE A 28 9.18 -1.05 -1.44
C PHE A 28 8.13 -1.92 -2.15
N GLU A 29 7.15 -2.43 -1.39
CA GLU A 29 6.16 -3.39 -1.89
C GLU A 29 5.19 -2.75 -2.89
N CYS A 30 4.73 -1.52 -2.64
CA CYS A 30 3.82 -0.85 -3.55
C CYS A 30 4.53 -0.39 -4.83
N SER A 31 5.82 -0.03 -4.78
CA SER A 31 6.61 0.19 -5.99
C SER A 31 6.67 -1.04 -6.89
N MET A 32 6.92 -2.23 -6.31
CA MET A 32 6.90 -3.49 -7.06
C MET A 32 5.53 -3.75 -7.73
N VAL A 33 4.44 -3.43 -7.02
CA VAL A 33 3.07 -3.55 -7.55
C VAL A 33 2.85 -2.57 -8.70
N LEU A 34 3.22 -1.30 -8.54
CA LEU A 34 3.00 -0.25 -9.53
C LEU A 34 3.71 -0.56 -10.85
N THR A 35 4.98 -0.99 -10.79
CA THR A 35 5.76 -1.33 -11.99
C THR A 35 5.24 -2.62 -12.64
N THR A 36 4.86 -3.62 -11.85
CA THR A 36 4.27 -4.85 -12.40
C THR A 36 2.92 -4.56 -13.08
N ALA A 37 2.08 -3.72 -12.48
CA ALA A 37 0.76 -3.39 -13.01
C ALA A 37 0.83 -2.72 -14.40
N VAL A 38 1.74 -1.76 -14.60
CA VAL A 38 1.90 -1.11 -15.91
C VAL A 38 2.50 -2.05 -16.95
N GLN A 39 3.44 -2.92 -16.56
CA GLN A 39 3.99 -3.95 -17.46
C GLN A 39 2.92 -4.95 -17.90
N LEU A 40 2.01 -5.35 -17.01
CA LEU A 40 0.84 -6.18 -17.36
C LEU A 40 -0.08 -5.49 -18.37
N ARG A 41 -0.05 -4.15 -18.44
CA ARG A 41 -0.80 -3.32 -19.41
C ARG A 41 -0.01 -2.98 -20.67
N GLY A 42 1.19 -3.53 -20.82
CA GLY A 42 1.99 -3.35 -22.02
C GLY A 42 2.97 -2.18 -21.97
N TYR A 43 3.18 -1.56 -20.80
CA TYR A 43 4.17 -0.50 -20.64
C TYR A 43 5.60 -0.99 -20.89
N GLY A 44 6.42 -0.13 -21.50
CA GLY A 44 7.85 -0.35 -21.71
C GLY A 44 8.16 -1.24 -22.91
N ASP A 45 9.27 -0.95 -23.59
CA ASP A 45 9.97 -1.92 -24.44
C ASP A 45 10.77 -2.94 -23.61
N GLU A 46 11.54 -3.82 -24.27
CA GLU A 46 12.30 -4.87 -23.58
C GLU A 46 13.35 -4.30 -22.60
N ALA A 47 14.08 -3.26 -23.00
CA ALA A 47 15.10 -2.64 -22.16
C ALA A 47 14.47 -1.91 -20.96
N GLU A 48 13.39 -1.16 -21.20
CA GLU A 48 12.66 -0.49 -20.11
C GLU A 48 12.10 -1.48 -19.09
N ARG A 49 11.66 -2.67 -19.53
CA ARG A 49 11.11 -3.70 -18.64
C ARG A 49 12.17 -4.38 -17.79
N GLU A 50 13.41 -4.53 -18.30
CA GLU A 50 14.52 -5.11 -17.53
C GLU A 50 14.88 -4.29 -16.29
N ASP A 51 14.68 -2.96 -16.36
CA ASP A 51 14.93 -2.04 -15.24
C ASP A 51 13.75 -1.94 -14.24
N LEU A 52 12.61 -2.56 -14.55
CA LEU A 52 11.40 -2.50 -13.73
C LEU A 52 11.16 -3.80 -12.96
N TYR A 53 10.66 -3.69 -11.72
CA TYR A 53 10.23 -4.88 -11.00
C TYR A 53 9.04 -5.53 -11.71
N PHE A 54 9.12 -6.84 -11.92
CA PHE A 54 8.01 -7.68 -12.36
C PHE A 54 7.82 -8.83 -11.38
N THR A 55 6.89 -8.68 -10.45
CA THR A 55 6.66 -9.64 -9.37
C THR A 55 5.24 -9.57 -8.85
N HIS A 56 4.76 -10.61 -8.17
CA HIS A 56 3.41 -10.64 -7.59
C HIS A 56 2.31 -10.30 -8.62
N ALA A 57 2.49 -10.72 -9.88
CA ALA A 57 1.57 -10.41 -10.98
C ALA A 57 0.13 -10.81 -10.65
N ASP A 58 -0.08 -11.99 -10.07
CA ASP A 58 -1.40 -12.53 -9.72
C ASP A 58 -1.93 -12.04 -8.37
N HIS A 59 -1.18 -11.17 -7.66
CA HIS A 59 -1.58 -10.68 -6.35
C HIS A 59 -2.81 -9.76 -6.46
N PRO A 60 -3.79 -9.82 -5.53
CA PRO A 60 -5.00 -9.01 -5.60
C PRO A 60 -4.74 -7.51 -5.76
N LEU A 61 -3.74 -6.98 -5.04
CA LEU A 61 -3.36 -5.56 -5.14
C LEU A 61 -2.80 -5.21 -6.53
N THR A 62 -2.02 -6.09 -7.15
CA THR A 62 -1.48 -5.91 -8.50
C THR A 62 -2.56 -5.97 -9.55
N GLN A 63 -3.44 -6.96 -9.47
CA GLN A 63 -4.58 -7.08 -10.39
C GLN A 63 -5.54 -5.90 -10.26
N TRP A 64 -5.78 -5.42 -9.04
CA TRP A 64 -6.58 -4.22 -8.79
C TRP A 64 -5.93 -2.96 -9.37
N ALA A 65 -4.61 -2.77 -9.17
CA ALA A 65 -3.87 -1.65 -9.74
C ALA A 65 -3.83 -1.72 -11.28
N ALA A 66 -3.67 -2.92 -11.86
CA ALA A 66 -3.64 -3.16 -13.30
C ALA A 66 -5.02 -3.04 -13.99
N ARG A 67 -6.11 -2.94 -13.22
CA ARG A 67 -7.48 -2.94 -13.76
C ARG A 67 -7.90 -1.58 -14.31
N ALA A 68 -7.54 -0.49 -13.63
CA ALA A 68 -7.98 0.87 -13.93
C ALA A 68 -6.84 1.85 -13.65
N HIS A 69 -6.70 2.87 -14.50
CA HIS A 69 -5.68 3.91 -14.31
C HIS A 69 -5.88 4.64 -12.97
N GLU A 70 -7.12 4.89 -12.57
CA GLU A 70 -7.44 5.55 -11.31
C GLU A 70 -7.03 4.71 -10.10
N ASN A 71 -7.12 3.37 -10.17
CA ASN A 71 -6.63 2.48 -9.12
C ASN A 71 -5.10 2.56 -9.03
N TRP A 72 -4.41 2.51 -10.17
CA TRP A 72 -2.96 2.68 -10.22
C TRP A 72 -2.54 4.03 -9.64
N ARG A 73 -3.22 5.12 -10.01
CA ARG A 73 -2.96 6.47 -9.46
C ARG A 73 -3.21 6.55 -7.96
N TYR A 74 -4.25 5.87 -7.46
CA TYR A 74 -4.55 5.83 -6.03
C TYR A 74 -3.43 5.13 -5.24
N LEU A 75 -2.89 4.02 -5.76
CA LEU A 75 -1.73 3.35 -5.16
C LEU A 75 -0.43 4.14 -5.32
N HIS A 76 -0.26 4.84 -6.44
CA HIS A 76 0.87 5.72 -6.68
C HIS A 76 0.89 6.84 -5.63
N GLU A 77 -0.25 7.48 -5.38
CA GLU A 77 -0.39 8.50 -4.34
C GLU A 77 -0.11 7.93 -2.95
N TYR A 78 -0.62 6.74 -2.62
CA TYR A 78 -0.32 6.06 -1.36
C TYR A 78 1.18 5.81 -1.17
N THR A 79 1.85 5.31 -2.22
CA THR A 79 3.31 5.07 -2.21
C THR A 79 4.08 6.38 -2.05
N ALA A 80 3.64 7.46 -2.70
CA ALA A 80 4.23 8.79 -2.56
C ALA A 80 4.12 9.31 -1.11
N ARG A 81 2.94 9.21 -0.49
CA ARG A 81 2.75 9.63 0.91
C ARG A 81 3.54 8.77 1.90
N ALA A 82 3.70 7.47 1.62
CA ALA A 82 4.59 6.61 2.40
C ALA A 82 6.07 7.03 2.23
N HIS A 83 6.48 7.42 1.02
CA HIS A 83 7.83 7.95 0.78
C HIS A 83 8.07 9.28 1.49
N GLU A 84 7.11 10.19 1.52
CA GLU A 84 7.19 11.42 2.31
C GLU A 84 7.35 11.14 3.82
N GLU A 85 6.61 10.17 4.35
CA GLU A 85 6.78 9.73 5.74
C GLU A 85 8.16 9.06 5.97
N TRP A 86 8.68 8.33 4.99
CA TRP A 86 10.04 7.80 5.03
C TRP A 86 11.07 8.94 5.09
N GLN A 87 10.90 9.99 4.28
CA GLN A 87 11.81 11.12 4.37
C GLN A 87 11.76 11.79 5.74
N TYR A 88 10.54 12.06 6.20
CA TYR A 88 10.31 12.77 7.45
C TYR A 88 10.81 12.02 8.69
N ARG A 89 10.52 10.72 8.80
CA ARG A 89 10.79 9.95 10.04
C ARG A 89 12.25 9.56 10.20
N TRP A 90 13.02 9.52 9.10
CA TRP A 90 14.44 9.19 9.09
C TRP A 90 15.36 10.38 8.75
N ASP A 91 14.84 11.61 8.76
CA ASP A 91 15.59 12.85 8.49
C ASP A 91 16.31 12.85 7.13
N HIS A 92 15.67 12.30 6.10
CA HIS A 92 16.19 12.42 4.74
C HIS A 92 15.91 13.81 4.17
N GLU A 93 16.80 14.28 3.31
CA GLU A 93 16.65 15.56 2.65
C GLU A 93 15.46 15.54 1.66
N PRO A 94 14.87 16.71 1.33
CA PRO A 94 13.75 16.78 0.39
C PRO A 94 14.03 16.19 -1.00
N ASP A 95 15.31 16.10 -1.39
CA ASP A 95 15.75 15.52 -2.67
C ASP A 95 16.10 14.03 -2.57
N ASP A 96 16.23 13.47 -1.37
CA ASP A 96 16.50 12.05 -1.18
C ASP A 96 15.32 11.20 -1.63
N ARG A 97 15.60 10.16 -2.41
CA ARG A 97 14.59 9.22 -2.90
C ARG A 97 14.93 7.82 -2.43
N HIS A 98 13.91 7.11 -1.94
CA HIS A 98 14.05 5.67 -1.73
C HIS A 98 14.19 5.01 -3.11
N GLY A 99 15.18 4.13 -3.32
CA GLY A 99 15.49 3.60 -4.66
C GLY A 99 14.28 2.95 -5.36
N SER A 100 13.42 2.26 -4.62
CA SER A 100 12.18 1.70 -5.18
C SER A 100 11.16 2.75 -5.60
N TRP A 101 11.13 3.90 -4.92
CA TRP A 101 10.30 5.03 -5.34
C TRP A 101 10.89 5.71 -6.57
N GLU A 102 12.21 5.83 -6.65
CA GLU A 102 12.90 6.34 -7.84
C GLU A 102 12.58 5.50 -9.09
N THR A 103 12.49 4.16 -8.96
CA THR A 103 12.04 3.28 -10.05
C THR A 103 10.65 3.66 -10.56
N VAL A 104 9.72 3.99 -9.66
CA VAL A 104 8.35 4.41 -10.02
C VAL A 104 8.36 5.80 -10.66
N LEU A 105 9.18 6.74 -10.15
CA LEU A 105 9.33 8.08 -10.72
C LEU A 105 9.93 8.06 -12.14
N GLY A 106 10.67 7.01 -12.49
CA GLY A 106 11.18 6.79 -13.85
C GLY A 106 10.09 6.42 -14.87
N LEU A 107 8.87 6.11 -14.43
CA LEU A 107 7.75 5.84 -15.34
C LEU A 107 7.25 7.15 -15.97
N ASP A 108 7.03 7.10 -17.28
CA ASP A 108 6.38 8.16 -18.03
C ASP A 108 4.88 8.13 -17.76
N CYS A 109 4.40 9.08 -16.94
CA CYS A 109 3.00 9.18 -16.55
C CYS A 109 2.04 9.39 -17.73
N GLU A 110 2.47 10.04 -18.82
CA GLU A 110 1.62 10.22 -20.00
C GLU A 110 1.43 8.89 -20.72
N ARG A 111 2.52 8.11 -20.88
CA ARG A 111 2.46 6.75 -21.43
C ARG A 111 1.64 5.81 -20.54
N VAL A 112 1.79 5.88 -19.22
CA VAL A 112 0.99 5.09 -18.26
C VAL A 112 -0.51 5.41 -18.40
N ALA A 113 -0.86 6.70 -18.47
CA ALA A 113 -2.24 7.13 -18.63
C ALA A 113 -2.86 6.68 -19.97
N ALA A 114 -2.04 6.53 -21.01
CA ALA A 114 -2.45 6.11 -22.35
C ALA A 114 -2.57 4.58 -22.55
N LEU A 115 -2.23 3.76 -21.55
CA LEU A 115 -2.35 2.31 -21.62
C LEU A 115 -3.83 1.86 -21.72
N ASP A 116 -4.04 0.64 -22.20
CA ASP A 116 -5.38 0.03 -22.26
C ASP A 116 -5.75 -0.60 -20.89
N TRP A 117 -6.52 0.16 -20.11
CA TRP A 117 -6.98 -0.24 -18.78
C TRP A 117 -8.33 -0.98 -18.87
N PRO A 118 -8.40 -2.27 -18.48
CA PRO A 118 -9.48 -3.17 -18.88
C PRO A 118 -10.82 -2.98 -18.14
N GLY A 119 -10.91 -2.15 -17.10
CA GLY A 119 -12.13 -2.03 -16.31
C GLY A 119 -12.27 -0.73 -15.53
N PRO A 120 -13.45 -0.53 -14.90
CA PRO A 120 -13.68 0.63 -14.05
C PRO A 120 -12.88 0.50 -12.74
N PRO A 121 -12.59 1.64 -12.09
CA PRO A 121 -12.02 1.64 -10.75
C PRO A 121 -12.99 1.05 -9.72
N GLY A 122 -12.46 0.70 -8.56
CA GLY A 122 -13.24 0.16 -7.45
C GLY A 122 -12.45 0.19 -6.15
N ASP A 123 -13.11 -0.22 -5.06
CA ASP A 123 -12.47 -0.23 -3.74
C ASP A 123 -11.21 -1.10 -3.73
N PRO A 124 -10.16 -0.71 -2.98
CA PRO A 124 -8.96 -1.51 -2.84
C PRO A 124 -9.26 -2.91 -2.27
N PRO A 125 -8.45 -3.93 -2.61
CA PRO A 125 -8.65 -5.27 -2.10
C PRO A 125 -8.28 -5.35 -0.61
N GLN A 126 -9.03 -6.18 0.13
CA GLN A 126 -8.74 -6.48 1.54
C GLN A 126 -7.69 -7.60 1.62
N VAL A 127 -6.42 -7.23 1.72
CA VAL A 127 -5.30 -8.19 1.91
C VAL A 127 -5.00 -8.32 3.41
N THR A 128 -6.03 -8.70 4.17
CA THR A 128 -6.04 -8.66 5.64
C THR A 128 -6.28 -10.03 6.29
N GLY A 129 -6.22 -11.11 5.50
CA GLY A 129 -6.44 -12.47 6.00
C GLY A 129 -7.88 -12.67 6.47
N GLU A 130 -8.05 -13.13 7.71
CA GLU A 130 -9.38 -13.32 8.32
C GLU A 130 -10.06 -12.00 8.74
N TRP A 131 -9.30 -10.91 8.84
CA TRP A 131 -9.78 -9.61 9.29
C TRP A 131 -10.50 -8.86 8.17
N THR A 132 -11.73 -9.26 7.89
CA THR A 132 -12.56 -8.70 6.81
C THR A 132 -13.68 -7.80 7.35
N ALA A 133 -14.22 -6.94 6.48
CA ALA A 133 -15.34 -6.04 6.78
C ALA A 133 -16.07 -5.65 5.49
N ASP A 134 -17.25 -5.04 5.61
CA ASP A 134 -17.95 -4.45 4.44
C ASP A 134 -17.15 -3.27 3.87
N ASP A 135 -16.53 -2.46 4.73
CA ASP A 135 -15.66 -1.34 4.36
C ASP A 135 -14.18 -1.74 4.42
N TYR A 136 -13.41 -1.44 3.37
CA TYR A 136 -12.00 -1.83 3.30
C TYR A 136 -11.16 -1.16 4.39
N VAL A 137 -11.46 0.08 4.80
CA VAL A 137 -10.74 0.76 5.89
C VAL A 137 -10.97 0.03 7.20
N ASP A 138 -12.21 -0.36 7.48
CA ASP A 138 -12.53 -1.10 8.71
C ASP A 138 -11.80 -2.44 8.76
N ALA A 139 -11.73 -3.17 7.64
CA ALA A 139 -10.96 -4.42 7.55
C ALA A 139 -9.48 -4.20 7.89
N TYR A 140 -8.87 -3.15 7.33
CA TYR A 140 -7.47 -2.81 7.61
C TYR A 140 -7.26 -2.32 9.03
N ARG A 141 -8.16 -1.54 9.61
CA ARG A 141 -8.09 -1.11 11.02
C ARG A 141 -8.17 -2.29 11.97
N ARG A 142 -9.07 -3.26 11.72
CA ARG A 142 -9.15 -4.53 12.47
C ARG A 142 -7.85 -5.31 12.37
N TYR A 143 -7.35 -5.50 11.15
CA TYR A 143 -6.08 -6.19 10.91
C TYR A 143 -4.92 -5.53 11.67
N TYR A 144 -4.82 -4.20 11.58
CA TYR A 144 -3.73 -3.45 12.20
C TYR A 144 -3.76 -3.51 13.72
N ALA A 145 -4.95 -3.32 14.32
CA ALA A 145 -5.13 -3.31 15.76
C ALA A 145 -4.85 -4.66 16.43
N ASN A 146 -4.90 -5.77 15.68
CA ASN A 146 -4.79 -7.12 16.22
C ASN A 146 -3.54 -7.89 15.77
N GLU A 147 -3.16 -7.84 14.48
CA GLU A 147 -2.05 -8.64 13.93
C GLU A 147 -0.71 -7.90 13.90
N LYS A 148 -0.70 -6.58 14.09
CA LYS A 148 0.49 -5.74 13.92
C LYS A 148 1.00 -5.13 15.21
N ARG A 149 0.45 -5.55 16.35
CA ARG A 149 0.76 -5.03 17.69
C ARG A 149 2.26 -5.08 18.00
N ASP A 150 2.93 -6.17 17.64
CA ASP A 150 4.36 -6.36 17.90
C ASP A 150 5.27 -5.41 17.10
N LEU A 151 4.71 -4.71 16.11
CA LEU A 151 5.43 -3.75 15.25
C LEU A 151 5.13 -2.29 15.63
N PHE A 152 4.37 -2.04 16.69
CA PHE A 152 3.88 -0.71 17.05
C PHE A 152 5.01 0.20 17.55
N GLU A 153 5.58 0.95 16.60
CA GLU A 153 6.54 2.02 16.82
C GLU A 153 6.26 3.14 15.82
N TRP A 154 6.30 4.38 16.30
CA TRP A 154 6.15 5.59 15.50
C TRP A 154 7.24 6.59 15.87
N ARG A 155 8.09 6.93 14.90
CA ARG A 155 9.16 7.93 15.06
C ARG A 155 8.64 9.36 15.08
N LYS A 156 9.50 10.26 15.58
CA LYS A 156 9.29 11.71 15.64
C LYS A 156 8.07 12.07 16.50
N ASP A 157 7.18 12.87 15.96
CA ASP A 157 5.93 13.34 16.54
C ASP A 157 4.72 12.54 16.04
N ARG A 158 4.94 11.42 15.34
CA ARG A 158 3.86 10.54 14.90
C ARG A 158 3.34 9.75 16.10
N ALA A 159 2.03 9.54 16.11
CA ALA A 159 1.34 8.89 17.21
C ALA A 159 0.49 7.74 16.69
N ALA A 160 0.25 6.79 17.57
CA ALA A 160 -0.63 5.68 17.33
C ALA A 160 -2.05 6.19 16.95
N PRO A 161 -2.74 5.55 16.00
CA PRO A 161 -4.07 5.97 15.59
C PRO A 161 -5.08 5.96 16.76
N PRO A 162 -5.98 6.95 16.85
CA PRO A 162 -6.92 7.07 17.98
C PRO A 162 -7.96 5.94 18.03
N TRP A 163 -8.21 5.29 16.90
CA TRP A 163 -9.15 4.19 16.76
C TRP A 163 -8.56 2.82 17.16
N LEU A 164 -7.28 2.71 17.49
CA LEU A 164 -6.66 1.40 17.76
C LEU A 164 -7.41 0.59 18.83
N GLU A 165 -7.78 1.21 19.94
CA GLU A 165 -8.45 0.50 21.05
C GLU A 165 -9.88 0.07 20.68
N GLU A 166 -10.59 0.86 19.89
CA GLU A 166 -11.94 0.54 19.42
C GLU A 166 -11.96 -0.74 18.56
N TYR A 167 -10.90 -0.98 17.81
CA TYR A 167 -10.78 -2.11 16.89
C TYR A 167 -10.12 -3.35 17.52
N ARG A 168 -9.75 -3.29 18.81
CA ARG A 168 -9.18 -4.42 19.52
C ARG A 168 -10.23 -5.45 19.87
N VAL A 169 -9.90 -6.70 19.57
CA VAL A 169 -10.64 -7.84 20.12
C VAL A 169 -10.02 -8.18 21.48
N ALA A 170 -10.87 -8.42 22.48
CA ALA A 170 -10.42 -8.88 23.79
C ALA A 170 -9.70 -10.22 23.65
N ASP A 171 -8.54 -10.37 24.30
CA ASP A 171 -7.79 -11.62 24.30
C ASP A 171 -8.67 -12.73 24.90
N GLY A 172 -9.27 -13.57 24.04
CA GLY A 172 -10.15 -14.67 24.47
C GLY A 172 -11.40 -14.97 23.63
N SER A 173 -11.73 -14.19 22.59
CA SER A 173 -12.85 -14.53 21.68
C SER A 173 -12.39 -15.09 20.34
N ALA A 174 -11.37 -15.95 20.34
CA ALA A 174 -11.21 -16.91 19.26
C ALA A 174 -12.34 -17.93 19.42
N GLY A 175 -13.35 -17.85 18.56
CA GLY A 175 -14.51 -18.71 18.57
C GLY A 175 -14.11 -20.19 18.54
N GLY A 176 -14.29 -20.87 19.66
CA GLY A 176 -14.51 -22.31 19.64
C GLY A 176 -15.83 -22.59 18.90
N PRO A 177 -15.92 -23.68 18.12
CA PRO A 177 -17.15 -23.99 17.41
C PRO A 177 -18.25 -24.21 18.45
N ALA A 178 -19.37 -23.50 18.29
CA ALA A 178 -20.62 -23.91 18.92
C ALA A 178 -21.07 -25.23 18.28
N GLU A 179 -21.52 -26.14 19.14
CA GLU A 179 -21.88 -27.56 18.92
C GLU A 179 -22.63 -27.89 17.63
#